data_AF-A0A3T0KSV3-F1
#
_entry.id   AF-A0A3T0KSV3-F1
#
_cell.length_a   1.000
_cell.length_b   1.000
_cell.length_c   1.000
_cell.angle_alpha   90.00
_cell.angle_beta   90.00
_cell.angle_gamma   90.00
#
_symmetry.space_group_name_H-M   'P 1'
#
loop_
_entity.id
_entity.type
_entity.pdbx_description
1 polymer ?
#
loop_
_entity_poly.entity_id
_entity_poly.type
_entity_poly.pdbx_seq_one_letter_code
_entity_poly.pdbx_strand_id
1 'polypeptide(L)' 'MKKVGYNQTIGKGNTVNNIRKVYPNSIVVEYYFGGTKKYSGMDWSSLKLVYEKKGSTWYLVGIVHDEWTI' A
#
# COMPACT_ATOMS: atom_id res chain seq x y z
N MET A 1 -4.12 5.29 13.74
CA MET A 1 -5.42 4.81 13.21
C MET A 1 -5.12 3.81 12.09
N LYS A 2 -5.79 2.65 12.07
CA LYS A 2 -5.63 1.65 11.01
C LYS A 2 -6.69 1.88 9.94
N LYS A 3 -6.31 1.81 8.66
CA LYS A 3 -7.24 1.89 7.53
C LYS A 3 -6.89 0.81 6.52
N VAL A 4 -7.90 0.30 5.83
CA VAL A 4 -7.73 -0.66 4.73
C VAL A 4 -8.24 -0.02 3.46
N GLY A 5 -7.40 0.00 2.42
CA GLY A 5 -7.72 0.52 1.10
C GLY A 5 -7.83 -0.62 0.11
N TYR A 6 -8.93 -0.67 -0.63
CA TYR A 6 -9.08 -1.56 -1.77
C TYR A 6 -8.90 -0.76 -3.06
N ASN A 7 -7.87 -1.08 -3.82
CA ASN A 7 -7.56 -0.42 -5.09
C ASN A 7 -7.38 1.11 -5.00
N GLN A 8 -7.21 1.65 -3.81
CA GLN A 8 -7.04 3.06 -3.50
C GLN A 8 -5.75 3.24 -2.70
N THR A 9 -5.06 4.37 -2.92
CA THR A 9 -3.88 4.72 -2.13
C THR A 9 -4.27 5.56 -0.93
N ILE A 10 -3.93 5.11 0.27
CA ILE A 10 -4.20 5.80 1.54
C ILE A 10 -2.96 6.53 2.03
N GLY A 11 -1.83 5.82 2.15
CA GLY A 11 -0.55 6.40 2.53
C GLY A 11 0.05 7.21 1.38
N LYS A 12 0.35 8.48 1.63
CA LYS A 12 1.07 9.35 0.70
C LYS A 12 2.36 9.79 1.36
N GLY A 13 3.49 9.35 0.80
CA GLY A 13 4.82 9.83 1.15
C GLY A 13 5.44 10.65 0.03
N ASN A 14 6.74 10.90 0.15
CA ASN A 14 7.51 11.65 -0.84
C ASN A 14 7.83 10.81 -2.09
N THR A 15 7.74 9.49 -2.00
CA THR A 15 7.95 8.57 -3.14
C THR A 15 6.73 8.53 -4.05
N VAL A 16 6.96 8.68 -5.36
CA VAL A 16 5.92 8.52 -6.38
C VAL A 16 5.38 7.09 -6.35
N ASN A 17 4.11 6.92 -5.99
CA ASN A 17 3.45 5.62 -6.06
C ASN A 17 3.22 5.22 -7.53
N ASN A 18 4.03 4.28 -8.02
CA ASN A 18 3.96 3.73 -9.38
C ASN A 18 3.26 2.36 -9.44
N ILE A 19 2.60 1.90 -8.37
CA ILE A 19 2.07 0.53 -8.27
C ILE A 19 1.08 0.20 -9.38
N ARG A 20 0.29 1.20 -9.83
CA ARG A 20 -0.64 1.08 -10.97
C ARG A 20 0.04 1.01 -12.32
N LYS A 21 1.25 1.58 -12.44
CA LYS A 21 2.06 1.48 -13.65
C LYS A 21 2.74 0.12 -13.75
N VAL A 22 3.24 -0.42 -12.63
CA VAL A 22 3.91 -1.72 -12.57
C VAL A 22 2.90 -2.88 -12.62
N TYR A 23 1.75 -2.73 -11.97
CA TYR A 23 0.72 -3.77 -11.86
C TYR A 23 -0.65 -3.27 -12.36
N PRO A 24 -0.80 -2.99 -13.67
CA PRO A 24 -1.97 -2.32 -14.23
C PRO A 24 -3.29 -3.09 -14.05
N ASN A 25 -3.24 -4.42 -14.04
CA ASN A 25 -4.43 -5.29 -13.96
C ASN A 25 -4.60 -5.95 -12.58
N SER A 26 -3.84 -5.50 -11.58
CA SER A 26 -3.85 -6.10 -10.24
C SER A 26 -4.92 -5.51 -9.33
N ILE A 27 -5.36 -6.33 -8.38
CA ILE A 27 -5.98 -5.84 -7.15
C ILE A 27 -4.86 -5.49 -6.17
N VAL A 28 -4.94 -4.31 -5.58
CA VAL A 28 -4.04 -3.89 -4.50
C VAL A 28 -4.84 -3.69 -3.24
N VAL A 29 -4.45 -4.36 -2.16
CA VAL A 29 -4.97 -4.13 -0.81
C VAL A 29 -3.90 -3.43 0.01
N GLU A 30 -4.20 -2.22 0.48
CA GLU A 30 -3.30 -1.44 1.34
C GLU A 30 -3.77 -1.49 2.79
N TYR A 31 -2.88 -1.90 3.69
CA TYR A 31 -3.02 -1.79 5.13
C TYR A 31 -2.21 -0.59 5.61
N TYR A 32 -2.91 0.52 5.88
CA TYR A 32 -2.29 1.76 6.36
C TYR A 32 -2.25 1.79 7.88
N PHE A 33 -1.06 2.02 8.42
CA PHE A 33 -0.77 2.20 9.82
C PHE A 33 -0.44 3.68 10.07
N GLY A 34 -1.43 4.44 10.54
CA GLY A 34 -1.22 5.85 10.84
C GLY A 34 -0.24 6.05 11.99
N GLY A 35 0.67 7.01 11.81
CA GLY A 35 1.70 7.35 12.78
C GLY A 35 1.18 7.84 14.13
N THR A 36 2.10 7.97 15.07
CA THR A 36 1.87 8.34 16.45
C THR A 36 1.98 9.85 16.68
N LYS A 37 1.35 10.33 17.75
CA LYS A 37 1.45 11.74 18.16
C LYS A 37 2.88 12.15 18.51
N LYS A 38 3.70 11.22 19.02
CA LYS A 38 5.10 11.47 19.42
C LYS A 38 5.93 12.00 18.25
N TYR A 39 5.65 11.54 17.04
CA TYR A 39 6.36 11.93 15.83
C TYR A 39 5.48 12.77 14.90
N SER A 40 4.44 13.43 15.42
CA SER A 40 3.49 14.22 14.62
C SER A 40 2.87 13.45 13.44
N GLY A 41 2.77 12.13 13.57
CA GLY A 41 2.28 11.23 12.53
C GLY A 41 3.30 10.88 11.44
N MET A 42 4.55 11.34 11.53
CA MET A 42 5.64 11.09 10.57
C MET A 42 6.28 9.69 10.69
N ASP A 43 5.77 8.84 11.57
CA ASP A 43 6.14 7.43 11.74
C ASP A 43 5.05 6.50 11.19
N TRP A 44 4.31 6.95 10.18
CA TRP A 44 3.32 6.11 9.51
C TRP A 44 4.00 5.08 8.59
N SER A 45 3.32 3.95 8.39
CA SER A 45 3.72 2.95 7.41
C SER A 45 2.51 2.33 6.71
N SER A 46 2.75 1.66 5.59
CA SER A 46 1.76 0.98 4.77
C SER A 46 2.31 -0.35 4.27
N LEU A 47 1.49 -1.40 4.36
CA LEU A 47 1.75 -2.68 3.72
C LEU A 47 0.76 -2.87 2.57
N LYS A 48 1.25 -3.01 1.34
CA LYS A 48 0.43 -3.24 0.15
C LYS A 48 0.63 -4.66 -0.35
N LEU A 49 -0.47 -5.39 -0.49
CA LEU A 49 -0.50 -6.72 -1.09
C LEU A 49 -1.08 -6.61 -2.50
N VAL A 50 -0.34 -7.13 -3.48
CA VAL A 50 -0.68 -7.06 -4.89
C VAL A 50 -1.11 -8.44 -5.37
N TYR A 51 -2.33 -8.53 -5.89
CA TYR A 51 -2.93 -9.75 -6.36
C TYR A 51 -3.23 -9.71 -7.85
N GLU A 52 -2.86 -10.77 -8.55
CA GLU A 52 -3.25 -10.99 -9.94
C GLU A 52 -4.08 -12.28 -10.08
N LYS A 53 -5.05 -12.25 -10.99
CA LYS A 53 -5.92 -13.39 -11.26
C LYS A 53 -5.39 -14.16 -12.47
N LYS A 54 -5.19 -15.47 -12.30
CA LYS A 54 -4.92 -16.40 -13.41
C LYS A 54 -5.97 -17.51 -13.38
N GLY A 55 -6.86 -17.50 -14.39
CA GLY A 55 -8.04 -18.37 -14.40
C GLY A 55 -9.00 -18.04 -13.26
N SER A 56 -9.32 -19.03 -12.42
CA SER A 56 -10.14 -18.86 -11.21
C SER A 56 -9.34 -18.55 -9.95
N THR A 57 -8.01 -18.57 -10.00
CA THR A 57 -7.12 -18.47 -8.83
C THR A 57 -6.51 -17.09 -8.72
N TRP A 58 -6.48 -16.56 -7.51
CA TRP A 58 -5.78 -15.32 -7.16
C TRP A 58 -4.39 -15.64 -6.60
N TYR A 59 -3.38 -14.94 -7.09
CA TYR A 59 -1.99 -15.10 -6.68
C TYR A 59 -1.50 -13.81 -6.04
N LEU A 60 -0.81 -13.92 -4.90
CA LEU A 60 -0.04 -12.82 -4.35
C LEU A 60 1.26 -12.68 -5.16
N VAL A 61 1.37 -11.62 -5.95
CA VAL A 61 2.51 -11.39 -6.86
C VAL A 61 3.46 -10.31 -6.37
N GLY A 62 3.07 -9.55 -5.35
CA GLY A 62 3.90 -8.50 -4.77
C GLY A 62 3.53 -8.16 -3.33
N ILE A 63 4.56 -7.87 -2.54
CA ILE A 63 4.45 -7.31 -1.19
C ILE A 63 5.27 -6.03 -1.20
N VAL A 64 4.64 -4.90 -0.91
CA VAL A 64 5.29 -3.57 -0.95
C VAL A 64 5.14 -2.92 0.42
N HIS A 65 6.26 -2.44 0.95
CA HIS A 65 6.32 -1.65 2.18
C HIS A 65 6.55 -0.19 1.81
N ASP A 66 5.67 0.69 2.29
CA ASP A 66 5.81 2.13 2.20
C ASP A 66 5.87 2.72 3.61
N GLU A 67 6.65 3.78 3.78
CA GLU A 67 6.73 4.51 5.03
C GLU A 67 7.06 5.96 4.78
N TRP A 68 6.90 6.77 5.81
CA TRP A 68 7.39 8.13 5.77
C TRP A 68 8.92 8.15 5.65
N THR A 69 9.42 8.91 4.67
CA THR A 69 10.85 9.19 4.51
C THR A 69 11.02 10.70 4.40
N ILE A 70 11.80 11.29 5.32
CA ILE A 70 12.10 12.72 5.56
C ILE A 70 11.23 13.37 6.64
#